data_AF-A0A7S3H6V0-F1
#
_entry.id   AF-A0A7S3H6V0-F1
#
_cell.length_a   1.000
_cell.length_b   1.000
_cell.length_c   1.000
_cell.angle_alpha   90.00
_cell.angle_beta   90.00
_cell.angle_gamma   90.00
#
_symmetry.space_group_name_H-M   'P 1'
#
loop_
_entity.id
_entity.type
_entity.pdbx_description
1 polymer ?
#
loop_
_entity_poly.entity_id
_entity_poly.type
_entity_poly.pdbx_seq_one_letter_code
_entity_poly.pdbx_strand_id
1 'polypeptide(L)'
;AILVKAYELVEGRNFFSNELVCKSNWLPLRDSMIAFTVLRGGEFRLVAEFPDHKTMANRMIFRCYSSKPNVHVSAAAATVKHMLVRPREPPKAQKLTFVGCMRPDRVEHRDKPQYLNEDHDCLRKPEFDIDTGWSDLKEEIQRDCTLM
;
A
#
# COMPACT_ATOMS: atom_id res chain seq x y z
N ALA A 1 -10.61 1.70 8.41
CA ALA A 1 -10.08 1.64 7.03
C ALA A 1 -8.83 2.49 6.95
N ILE A 2 -7.78 2.03 6.27
CA ILE A 2 -6.53 2.77 6.05
C ILE A 2 -6.26 2.77 4.55
N LEU A 3 -5.97 3.92 3.96
CA LEU A 3 -5.54 4.02 2.59
C LEU A 3 -4.03 4.14 2.53
N VAL A 4 -3.38 3.28 1.76
CA VAL A 4 -1.94 3.34 1.52
C VAL A 4 -1.72 3.73 0.06
N LYS A 5 -0.97 4.81 -0.18
CA LYS A 5 -0.58 5.29 -1.50
C LYS A 5 0.92 5.18 -1.67
N ALA A 6 1.39 4.75 -2.84
CA ALA A 6 2.79 4.76 -3.20
C ALA A 6 3.08 5.82 -4.27
N TYR A 7 4.04 6.68 -3.96
CA TYR A 7 4.55 7.73 -4.83
C TYR A 7 6.00 7.45 -5.20
N GLU A 8 6.36 7.79 -6.42
CA GLU A 8 7.74 7.74 -6.90
C GLU A 8 8.40 9.10 -6.72
N LEU A 9 9.63 9.12 -6.20
CA LEU A 9 10.44 10.33 -6.14
C LEU A 9 10.94 10.71 -7.55
N VAL A 10 10.62 11.94 -7.95
CA VAL A 10 11.05 12.48 -9.25
C VAL A 10 12.38 13.20 -9.10
N GLU A 11 12.47 14.15 -8.16
CA GLU A 11 13.64 14.99 -8.00
C GLU A 11 13.78 15.51 -6.56
N GLY A 12 15.02 15.70 -6.11
CA GLY A 12 15.32 16.23 -4.78
C GLY A 12 14.82 15.31 -3.67
N ARG A 13 14.32 15.88 -2.56
CA ARG A 13 13.84 15.11 -1.39
C ARG A 13 12.33 15.20 -1.14
N ASN A 14 11.62 16.10 -1.85
CA ASN A 14 10.21 16.37 -1.59
C ASN A 14 9.31 16.48 -2.84
N PHE A 15 9.83 16.21 -4.05
CA PHE A 15 9.04 16.25 -5.28
C PHE A 15 8.75 14.83 -5.78
N PHE A 16 7.48 14.48 -5.79
CA PHE A 16 6.99 13.15 -6.13
C PHE A 16 6.10 13.19 -7.35
N SER A 17 6.02 12.08 -8.08
CA SER A 17 5.15 11.96 -9.23
C SER A 17 3.69 12.11 -8.82
N ASN A 18 2.94 12.92 -9.57
CA ASN A 18 1.48 13.01 -9.45
C ASN A 18 0.77 11.77 -10.05
N GLU A 19 1.52 10.90 -10.74
CA GLU A 19 1.08 9.59 -11.19
C GLU A 19 1.43 8.57 -10.08
N LEU A 20 0.39 8.10 -9.37
CA LEU A 20 0.53 7.09 -8.33
C LEU A 20 1.07 5.78 -8.92
N VAL A 21 2.08 5.21 -8.27
CA VAL A 21 2.56 3.85 -8.59
C VAL A 21 1.42 2.87 -8.33
N CYS A 22 0.91 2.86 -7.10
CA CYS A 22 -0.27 2.11 -6.72
C CYS A 22 -0.90 2.69 -5.46
N LYS A 23 -2.11 2.22 -5.14
CA LYS A 23 -2.81 2.50 -3.90
C LYS A 23 -3.61 1.29 -3.46
N SER A 24 -3.83 1.16 -2.16
CA SER A 24 -4.76 0.19 -1.62
C SER A 24 -6.20 0.67 -1.82
N ASN A 25 -7.15 -0.20 -1.45
CA ASN A 25 -8.55 0.17 -1.41
C ASN A 25 -8.96 0.68 -0.05
N TRP A 26 -10.03 1.48 -0.04
CA TRP A 26 -10.74 1.88 1.16
C TRP A 26 -11.66 0.76 1.66
N LEU A 27 -11.07 -0.38 2.02
CA LEU A 27 -11.83 -1.46 2.65
C LEU A 27 -11.93 -1.19 4.17
N PRO A 28 -13.08 -1.48 4.81
CA PRO A 28 -13.24 -1.38 6.25
C PRO A 28 -12.51 -2.52 7.01
N LEU A 29 -11.32 -2.89 6.53
CA LEU A 29 -10.45 -3.86 7.15
C LEU A 29 -9.44 -3.16 8.07
N ARG A 30 -8.92 -3.92 9.03
CA ARG A 30 -7.84 -3.48 9.93
C ARG A 30 -6.56 -3.20 9.15
N ASP A 31 -6.27 -4.06 8.17
CA ASP A 31 -5.00 -4.09 7.46
C ASP A 31 -5.18 -3.60 6.02
N SER A 32 -4.17 -2.90 5.50
CA SER A 32 -4.13 -2.40 4.14
C SER A 32 -2.80 -2.77 3.50
N MET A 33 -2.84 -3.22 2.25
CA MET A 33 -1.68 -3.71 1.53
C MET A 33 -1.61 -3.08 0.15
N ILE A 34 -0.37 -2.86 -0.31
CA ILE A 34 -0.06 -2.55 -1.70
C ILE A 34 1.11 -3.42 -2.16
N ALA A 35 1.13 -3.75 -3.44
CA ALA A 35 2.23 -4.43 -4.09
C ALA A 35 2.55 -3.76 -5.42
N PHE A 36 3.84 -3.67 -5.75
CA PHE A 36 4.32 -3.14 -7.03
C PHE A 36 5.69 -3.74 -7.36
N THR A 37 6.00 -3.77 -8.65
CA THR A 37 7.29 -4.18 -9.19
C THR A 37 8.12 -2.96 -9.49
N VAL A 38 9.33 -2.91 -8.97
CA VAL A 38 10.32 -1.89 -9.33
C VAL A 38 11.00 -2.32 -10.63
N LEU A 39 10.80 -1.55 -11.70
CA LEU A 39 11.40 -1.77 -13.02
C LEU A 39 12.84 -1.23 -13.08
N ARG A 40 13.08 -0.10 -12.41
CA ARG A 40 14.38 0.58 -12.34
C ARG A 40 14.60 1.11 -10.92
N GLY A 41 15.85 1.15 -10.46
CA GLY A 41 16.18 1.65 -9.13
C GLY A 41 15.63 3.07 -8.89
N GLY A 42 15.13 3.33 -7.68
CA GLY A 42 14.53 4.60 -7.34
C GLY A 42 14.07 4.65 -5.88
N GLU A 43 13.64 5.84 -5.46
CA GLU A 43 13.08 6.06 -4.13
C GLU A 43 11.55 6.17 -4.22
N PHE A 44 10.87 5.56 -3.26
CA PHE A 44 9.43 5.52 -3.18
C PHE A 44 8.96 5.97 -1.80
N ARG A 45 7.89 6.77 -1.76
CA ARG A 45 7.24 7.18 -0.52
C ARG A 45 5.88 6.53 -0.41
N LEU A 46 5.70 5.75 0.65
CA LEU A 46 4.42 5.18 1.02
C LEU A 46 3.75 6.12 2.04
N VAL A 47 2.50 6.49 1.78
CA VAL A 47 1.71 7.35 2.67
C VAL A 47 0.47 6.58 3.10
N ALA A 48 0.32 6.41 4.41
CA ALA A 48 -0.89 5.87 5.02
C ALA A 48 -1.79 7.02 5.49
N GLU A 49 -3.05 7.02 5.05
CA GLU A 49 -4.05 8.03 5.34
C GLU A 49 -5.29 7.38 5.96
N PHE A 50 -5.89 8.05 6.94
CA PHE A 50 -7.19 7.71 7.49
C PHE A 50 -8.30 8.46 6.72
N PRO A 51 -9.52 7.90 6.61
CA PRO A 51 -10.57 8.45 5.76
C PRO A 51 -11.08 9.80 6.28
N ASP A 52 -10.92 10.03 7.58
CA ASP A 52 -11.19 11.30 8.22
C ASP A 52 -9.99 11.73 9.07
N HIS A 53 -9.93 13.03 9.39
CA HIS A 53 -8.92 13.59 10.28
C HIS A 53 -9.21 13.32 11.76
N LYS A 54 -10.24 12.52 12.06
CA LYS A 54 -10.70 12.22 13.42
C LYS A 54 -10.22 10.86 13.89
N THR A 55 -10.02 9.92 12.96
CA THR A 55 -9.46 8.61 13.29
C THR A 55 -8.00 8.76 13.70
N MET A 56 -7.69 8.28 14.89
CA MET A 56 -6.33 8.24 15.42
C MET A 56 -5.92 6.79 15.65
N ALA A 57 -4.66 6.48 15.36
CA ALA A 57 -4.03 5.21 15.71
C ALA A 57 -2.88 5.46 16.67
N ASN A 58 -2.92 4.81 17.84
CA ASN A 58 -1.84 4.91 18.84
C ASN A 58 -0.56 4.25 18.33
N ARG A 59 -0.69 3.20 17.52
CA ARG A 59 0.42 2.46 16.93
C ARG A 59 0.04 1.95 15.55
N MET A 60 0.96 2.06 14.62
CA MET A 60 0.88 1.42 13.30
C MET A 60 2.07 0.50 13.10
N ILE A 61 1.84 -0.64 12.46
CA ILE A 61 2.89 -1.60 12.12
C ILE A 61 3.01 -1.62 10.60
N PHE A 62 4.20 -1.28 10.10
CA PHE A 62 4.51 -1.33 8.68
C PHE A 62 5.37 -2.56 8.41
N ARG A 63 4.87 -3.46 7.57
CA ARG A 63 5.62 -4.62 7.09
C ARG A 63 6.00 -4.37 5.63
N CYS A 64 7.30 -4.45 5.33
CA CYS A 64 7.82 -4.30 3.98
C CYS A 64 8.49 -5.62 3.56
N TYR A 65 8.07 -6.15 2.42
CA TYR A 65 8.62 -7.35 1.83
C TYR A 65 9.25 -7.00 0.48
N SER A 66 10.46 -7.49 0.23
CA SER A 66 11.16 -7.30 -1.04
C SER A 66 11.75 -8.62 -1.49
N SER A 67 11.57 -8.94 -2.78
CA SER A 67 12.24 -10.08 -3.43
C SER A 67 13.64 -9.74 -3.93
N LYS A 68 14.10 -8.48 -3.75
CA LYS A 68 15.41 -7.98 -4.19
C LYS A 68 16.28 -7.56 -3.00
N PRO A 69 17.59 -7.81 -3.05
CA PRO A 69 18.53 -7.33 -2.03
C PRO A 69 18.74 -5.81 -2.12
N ASN A 70 19.41 -5.23 -1.13
CA ASN A 70 19.79 -3.81 -1.05
C ASN A 70 18.63 -2.81 -0.97
N VAL A 71 17.44 -3.27 -0.54
CA VAL A 71 16.32 -2.37 -0.25
C VAL A 71 16.50 -1.74 1.13
N HIS A 72 16.46 -0.42 1.17
CA HIS A 72 16.52 0.36 2.39
C HIS A 72 15.14 0.91 2.71
N VAL A 73 14.66 0.66 3.93
CA VAL A 73 13.33 1.07 4.37
C VAL A 73 13.49 1.93 5.61
N SER A 74 12.84 3.10 5.62
CA SER A 74 12.73 3.95 6.80
C SER A 74 11.27 4.36 6.99
N ALA A 75 10.83 4.36 8.25
CA ALA A 75 9.51 4.84 8.63
C ALA A 75 9.68 6.17 9.38
N ALA A 76 8.92 7.18 8.97
CA ALA A 76 8.91 8.49 9.61
C ALA A 76 7.50 9.07 9.58
N ALA A 77 7.15 9.84 10.60
CA ALA A 77 5.95 10.66 10.57
C ALA A 77 6.11 11.73 9.47
N ALA A 78 5.10 11.86 8.62
CA ALA A 78 5.09 12.89 7.59
C ALA A 78 4.82 14.26 8.24
N THR A 79 5.88 15.00 8.57
CA THR A 79 5.79 16.35 9.15
C THR A 79 5.52 17.43 8.11
N VAL A 80 5.86 17.16 6.85
CA VAL A 80 5.69 18.10 5.73
C VAL A 80 4.92 17.42 4.61
N LYS A 81 3.94 18.12 4.02
CA LYS A 81 3.26 17.64 2.82
C LYS A 81 4.26 17.54 1.67
N HIS A 82 4.26 16.40 1.00
CA HIS A 82 5.08 16.21 -0.18
C HIS A 82 4.46 16.92 -1.38
N MET A 83 5.29 17.40 -2.31
CA MET A 83 4.83 18.12 -3.49
C MET A 83 4.67 17.15 -4.67
N LEU A 84 3.52 17.20 -5.31
CA LEU A 84 3.22 16.39 -6.48
C LEU A 84 3.55 17.17 -7.76
N VAL A 85 4.36 16.57 -8.62
CA VAL A 85 4.82 17.14 -9.88
C VAL A 85 4.59 16.16 -11.02
N ARG A 86 4.50 16.69 -12.24
CA ARG A 86 4.42 15.85 -13.44
C ARG A 86 5.81 15.23 -13.71
N PRO A 87 5.93 13.89 -13.80
CA PRO A 87 7.20 13.26 -14.08
C PRO A 87 7.68 13.60 -15.49
N ARG A 88 9.00 13.77 -15.66
CA ARG A 88 9.65 13.92 -16.98
C ARG A 88 10.13 12.60 -17.54
N GLU A 89 10.39 11.63 -16.67
CA GLU A 89 10.91 10.31 -17.01
C GLU A 89 9.78 9.26 -17.02
N PRO A 90 9.97 8.14 -17.73
CA PRO A 90 9.08 6.99 -17.62
C PRO A 90 9.03 6.45 -16.18
N PRO A 91 7.90 5.85 -15.75
CA PRO A 91 7.77 5.25 -14.41
C PRO A 91 8.89 4.27 -14.09
N LYS A 92 9.41 4.33 -12.86
CA LYS A 92 10.43 3.39 -12.32
C LYS A 92 9.78 2.17 -11.68
N ALA A 93 8.48 2.22 -11.42
CA ALA A 93 7.72 1.10 -10.90
C ALA A 93 6.42 0.88 -11.67
N GLN A 94 5.97 -0.37 -11.65
CA GLN A 94 4.69 -0.80 -12.18
C GLN A 94 3.87 -1.47 -11.08
N LYS A 95 2.60 -1.13 -11.00
CA LYS A 95 1.63 -1.74 -10.09
C LYS A 95 1.54 -3.26 -10.30
N LEU A 96 1.53 -4.01 -9.21
CA LEU A 96 1.13 -5.41 -9.23
C LEU A 96 -0.37 -5.51 -8.95
N THR A 97 -1.06 -6.31 -9.75
CA THR A 97 -2.51 -6.46 -9.71
C THR A 97 -2.92 -7.44 -8.62
N PHE A 98 -2.61 -7.19 -7.35
CA PHE A 98 -3.14 -8.01 -6.27
C PHE A 98 -4.32 -7.29 -5.60
N VAL A 99 -5.52 -7.85 -5.89
CA VAL A 99 -6.84 -7.69 -5.26
C VAL A 99 -7.33 -6.25 -5.04
N GLY A 100 -8.44 -5.90 -5.69
CA GLY A 100 -9.17 -4.63 -5.46
C GLY A 100 -8.71 -3.45 -6.32
N CYS A 101 -7.70 -3.63 -7.15
CA CYS A 101 -7.06 -2.54 -7.87
C CYS A 101 -7.80 -2.09 -9.15
N MET A 102 -8.39 -0.89 -9.15
CA MET A 102 -8.88 -0.24 -10.40
C MET A 102 -7.73 0.27 -11.29
N ARG A 103 -7.96 0.28 -12.61
CA ARG A 103 -7.03 0.89 -13.59
C ARG A 103 -6.99 2.41 -13.38
N PRO A 104 -5.84 3.10 -13.56
CA PRO A 104 -5.70 4.53 -13.27
C PRO A 104 -6.71 5.42 -14.00
N ASP A 105 -7.06 5.06 -15.24
CA ASP A 105 -8.07 5.69 -16.10
C ASP A 105 -9.50 5.55 -15.57
N ARG A 106 -9.76 4.55 -14.72
CA ARG A 106 -11.07 4.27 -14.12
C ARG A 106 -11.20 4.76 -12.68
N VAL A 107 -10.19 5.45 -12.16
CA VAL A 107 -10.23 6.04 -10.83
C VAL A 107 -10.86 7.43 -10.92
N GLU A 108 -12.19 7.49 -10.94
CA GLU A 108 -12.95 8.76 -10.92
C GLU A 108 -12.67 9.57 -9.64
N HIS A 109 -12.29 8.88 -8.56
CA HIS A 109 -11.94 9.50 -7.28
C HIS A 109 -10.58 9.00 -6.77
N ARG A 110 -9.53 9.77 -7.08
CA ARG A 110 -8.15 9.40 -6.71
C ARG A 110 -7.93 9.33 -5.20
N ASP A 111 -8.62 10.18 -4.45
CA ASP A 111 -8.42 10.33 -3.00
C ASP A 111 -9.61 9.92 -2.13
N LYS A 112 -10.79 9.68 -2.71
CA LYS A 112 -11.97 9.28 -1.91
C LYS A 112 -12.10 7.75 -1.82
N PRO A 113 -12.76 7.25 -0.76
CA PRO A 113 -13.31 5.90 -0.74
C PRO A 113 -14.05 5.59 -2.03
N GLN A 114 -13.78 4.40 -2.59
CA GLN A 114 -14.76 3.82 -3.50
C GLN A 114 -16.01 3.55 -2.67
N TYR A 115 -17.17 3.83 -3.25
CA TYR A 115 -18.42 3.45 -2.63
C TYR A 115 -18.44 1.93 -2.50
N LEU A 116 -18.87 1.44 -1.33
CA LEU A 116 -19.09 0.02 -1.10
C LEU A 116 -20.03 -0.50 -2.18
N ASN A 117 -19.56 -1.41 -3.01
CA ASN A 117 -20.39 -2.06 -4.01
C ASN A 117 -20.91 -3.35 -3.38
N GLU A 118 -22.08 -3.30 -2.75
CA GLU A 118 -22.62 -4.44 -2.02
C GLU A 118 -22.67 -5.71 -2.87
N ASP A 119 -22.95 -5.63 -4.18
CA ASP A 119 -23.07 -6.80 -5.07
C ASP A 119 -21.73 -7.44 -5.45
N HIS A 120 -20.64 -6.66 -5.52
CA HIS A 120 -19.33 -7.12 -5.95
C HIS A 120 -18.31 -7.24 -4.82
N ASP A 121 -18.40 -6.40 -3.80
CA ASP A 121 -17.57 -6.43 -2.61
C ASP A 121 -18.02 -7.52 -1.62
N CYS A 122 -19.30 -7.94 -1.66
CA CYS A 122 -19.76 -9.14 -0.93
C CYS A 122 -19.29 -10.46 -1.55
N LEU A 123 -18.74 -10.42 -2.78
CA LEU A 123 -18.26 -11.61 -3.47
C LEU A 123 -16.92 -12.11 -2.92
N ARG A 124 -16.27 -11.38 -2.00
CA ARG A 124 -15.15 -11.95 -1.24
C ARG A 124 -15.71 -12.87 -0.16
N LYS A 125 -15.92 -14.13 -0.53
CA LYS A 125 -16.27 -15.18 0.42
C LYS A 125 -15.03 -15.65 1.17
N PRO A 126 -15.15 -16.09 2.44
CA PRO A 126 -14.04 -16.69 3.19
C PRO A 126 -13.33 -17.82 2.43
N GLU A 127 -14.07 -18.52 1.58
CA GLU A 127 -13.63 -19.60 0.69
C GLU A 127 -12.60 -19.16 -0.37
N PHE A 128 -12.57 -17.86 -0.68
CA PHE A 128 -11.66 -17.26 -1.66
C PHE A 128 -10.41 -16.66 -1.02
N ASP A 129 -10.37 -16.58 0.30
CA ASP A 129 -9.11 -16.47 0.99
C ASP A 129 -8.41 -17.83 0.85
N ILE A 130 -7.17 -17.82 0.34
CA ILE A 130 -6.38 -19.05 0.23
C ILE A 130 -6.23 -19.57 1.65
N ASP A 131 -6.99 -20.62 1.95
CA ASP A 131 -7.10 -21.22 3.27
C ASP A 131 -5.81 -21.97 3.58
N THR A 132 -4.83 -21.21 4.09
CA THR A 132 -3.70 -21.62 4.92
C THR A 132 -3.24 -20.35 5.65
N GLY A 133 -3.43 -20.13 6.94
CA GLY A 133 -4.04 -20.90 7.98
C GLY A 133 -3.89 -20.04 9.25
N TRP A 134 -4.95 -19.88 10.04
CA TRP A 134 -4.75 -19.33 11.39
C TRP A 134 -3.86 -20.26 12.23
N SER A 135 -3.89 -21.56 11.91
CA SER A 135 -3.00 -22.60 12.41
C SER A 135 -1.56 -22.43 11.91
N ASP A 136 -1.38 -22.20 10.60
CA ASP A 136 -0.05 -22.04 9.98
C ASP A 136 0.63 -20.74 10.42
N LEU A 137 -0.14 -19.65 10.58
CA LEU A 137 0.34 -18.38 11.12
C LEU A 137 0.76 -18.53 12.59
N LYS A 138 0.05 -19.35 13.38
CA LYS A 138 0.46 -19.67 14.76
C LYS A 138 1.77 -20.45 14.78
N GLU A 139 1.94 -21.44 13.91
CA GLU A 139 3.18 -22.22 13.80
C GLU A 139 4.37 -21.37 13.32
N GLU A 140 4.15 -20.46 12.36
CA GLU A 140 5.16 -19.50 11.88
C GLU A 140 5.61 -18.56 13.02
N ILE A 141 4.66 -17.97 13.75
CA ILE A 141 4.96 -17.12 14.91
C ILE A 141 5.68 -17.90 16.02
N GLN A 142 5.32 -19.16 16.26
CA GLN A 142 5.98 -19.99 17.27
C GLN A 142 7.41 -20.39 16.88
N ARG A 143 7.68 -20.69 15.59
CA ARG A 143 9.03 -20.97 15.09
C ARG A 143 9.94 -19.74 15.19
N ASP A 144 9.44 -18.58 14.80
CA ASP A 144 10.25 -17.35 14.81
C ASP A 144 10.54 -16.84 16.23
N CYS A 145 9.70 -17.21 17.21
CA CYS A 145 9.88 -16.83 18.62
C CYS A 145 10.64 -17.87 19.48
N THR A 146 11.06 -19.02 18.92
CA THR A 146 11.81 -20.07 19.65
C THR A 146 13.27 -20.23 19.24
N LEU A 147 13.79 -19.40 18.32
CA LEU A 147 15.23 -19.25 18.14
C LEU A 147 15.78 -18.17 19.08
N MET A 148 15.99 -18.57 20.33
CA MET A 148 17.00 -18.01 21.25
C MET A 148 17.84 -19.16 21.79
#